data_AF-A0A7C3ETV3-F1
#
_entry.id   AF-A0A7C3ETV3-F1
#
_cell.length_a   1.000
_cell.length_b   1.000
_cell.length_c   1.000
_cell.angle_alpha   90.00
_cell.angle_beta   90.00
_cell.angle_gamma   90.00
#
_symmetry.space_group_name_H-M   'P 1'
#
loop_
_entity.id
_entity.type
_entity.pdbx_description
1 polymer ?
#
loop_
_entity_poly.entity_id
_entity_poly.type
_entity_poly.pdbx_seq_one_letter_code
_entity_poly.pdbx_strand_id
1 'polypeptide(L)' 'MVVEAVLDGDGHPVACELWPGNTTGVTTLLPVVDRLRGCFGIGPVCTVGDRGMVLEDTEGCCRRSA' A
#
# COMPACT_ATOMS: atom_id res chain seq x y z
N MET A 1 3.65 -12.92 -10.56
CA MET A 1 4.36 -12.53 -9.31
C MET A 1 4.19 -11.05 -9.16
N VAL A 2 3.82 -10.56 -7.98
CA VAL A 2 3.53 -9.12 -7.74
C VAL A 2 4.48 -8.62 -6.67
N VAL A 3 5.03 -7.43 -6.86
CA VAL A 3 5.87 -6.74 -5.89
C VAL A 3 5.15 -5.48 -5.43
N GLU A 4 5.04 -5.29 -4.13
CA GLU A 4 4.67 -4.02 -3.52
C GLU A 4 5.94 -3.37 -2.97
N ALA A 5 6.12 -2.07 -3.24
CA ALA A 5 7.22 -1.28 -2.72
C ALA A 5 6.67 -0.04 -2.05
N VAL A 6 7.14 0.23 -0.83
CA VAL A 6 6.83 1.46 -0.10
C VAL A 6 8.02 2.38 -0.15
N LEU A 7 7.75 3.62 -0.53
CA LEU A 7 8.72 4.67 -0.76
C LEU A 7 8.43 5.83 0.20
N ASP A 8 9.47 6.52 0.65
CA ASP A 8 9.31 7.80 1.35
C ASP A 8 8.96 8.94 0.37
N GLY A 9 8.81 10.16 0.89
CA GLY A 9 8.47 11.33 0.07
C GLY A 9 9.55 11.75 -0.93
N ASP A 10 10.79 11.31 -0.74
CA ASP A 10 11.93 11.54 -1.63
C ASP A 10 12.14 10.38 -2.62
N GLY A 11 11.36 9.29 -2.49
CA GLY A 11 11.42 8.12 -3.35
C GLY A 11 12.43 7.06 -2.91
N HIS A 12 12.93 7.10 -1.66
CA HIS A 12 13.76 6.03 -1.13
C HIS A 12 12.91 4.82 -0.70
N PRO A 13 13.32 3.59 -1.02
CA PRO A 13 12.59 2.39 -0.62
C PRO A 13 12.70 2.16 0.89
N VAL A 14 11.55 2.04 1.54
CA VAL A 14 11.41 1.75 2.97
C VAL A 14 11.16 0.26 3.21
N ALA A 15 10.35 -0.38 2.37
CA ALA A 15 10.03 -1.80 2.46
C ALA A 15 9.54 -2.37 1.13
N CYS A 16 9.76 -3.67 0.92
CA CYS A 16 9.23 -4.41 -0.24
C CYS A 16 8.54 -5.70 0.21
N GLU A 17 7.42 -6.04 -0.42
CA GLU A 17 6.74 -7.32 -0.25
C GLU A 17 6.55 -8.05 -1.57
N LEU A 18 6.67 -9.37 -1.51
CA LEU A 18 6.55 -10.23 -2.66
C LEU A 18 5.38 -11.18 -2.52
N TRP A 19 4.52 -11.19 -3.52
CA TRP A 19 3.30 -11.98 -3.54
C TRP A 19 3.24 -12.97 -4.72
N PRO A 20 2.67 -14.17 -4.52
CA PRO A 20 2.36 -15.10 -5.60
C PRO A 20 1.36 -14.43 -6.58
N GLY A 21 1.52 -14.67 -7.88
CA GLY A 21 0.99 -13.83 -8.97
C GLY A 21 -0.53 -13.77 -9.21
N ASN A 22 -1.37 -13.92 -8.20
CA ASN A 22 -2.83 -13.90 -8.35
C ASN A 22 -3.57 -13.24 -7.16
N THR A 23 -2.93 -12.30 -6.46
CA THR A 23 -3.54 -11.59 -5.33
C THR A 23 -4.42 -10.46 -5.83
N THR A 24 -5.68 -10.77 -6.14
CA THR A 24 -6.71 -9.76 -6.43
C THR A 24 -7.33 -9.30 -5.11
N GLY A 25 -7.20 -8.01 -4.77
CA GLY A 25 -8.10 -7.37 -3.83
C GLY A 25 -7.47 -6.67 -2.62
N VAL A 26 -8.08 -5.51 -2.33
CA VAL A 26 -7.84 -4.52 -1.27
C VAL A 26 -7.59 -5.08 0.14
N THR A 27 -7.95 -6.35 0.39
CA THR A 27 -7.74 -7.03 1.68
C THR A 27 -6.28 -7.18 2.09
N THR A 28 -5.32 -7.06 1.15
CA THR A 28 -3.89 -7.19 1.48
C THR A 28 -3.19 -5.86 1.77
N LEU A 29 -3.69 -4.74 1.25
CA LEU A 29 -2.96 -3.48 1.29
C LEU A 29 -3.12 -2.72 2.62
N LEU A 30 -4.33 -2.76 3.20
CA LEU A 30 -4.57 -2.14 4.52
C LEU A 30 -3.72 -2.78 5.63
N PRO A 31 -3.62 -4.12 5.75
CA PRO A 31 -2.72 -4.75 6.71
C PRO A 31 -1.24 -4.37 6.54
N VAL A 32 -0.79 -4.16 5.31
CA VAL A 32 0.59 -3.73 5.03
C VAL A 32 0.81 -2.30 5.50
N VAL A 33 -0.11 -1.39 5.20
CA VAL A 33 -0.07 -0.01 5.68
C VAL A 33 -0.07 0.03 7.22
N ASP A 34 -0.95 -0.73 7.88
CA ASP A 34 -0.98 -0.81 9.35
C ASP A 34 0.32 -1.37 9.94
N ARG A 35 0.91 -2.42 9.33
CA ARG A 35 2.21 -2.94 9.74
C ARG A 35 3.29 -1.88 9.62
N LEU A 36 3.35 -1.18 8.49
CA LEU A 36 4.36 -0.16 8.24
C LEU A 36 4.18 1.05 9.16
N ARG A 37 2.95 1.42 9.52
CA ARG A 37 2.67 2.43 10.56
C ARG A 37 3.29 2.05 11.89
N GLY A 38 3.14 0.79 12.32
CA GLY A 38 3.76 0.29 13.54
C GLY A 38 5.30 0.23 13.49
N CYS A 39 5.88 -0.10 12.32
CA CYS A 39 7.33 -0.24 12.17
C CYS A 39 8.06 1.10 12.00
N PHE A 40 7.48 2.04 11.26
CA PHE A 40 8.17 3.24 10.77
C PHE A 40 7.50 4.55 11.18
N GLY A 41 6.33 4.52 11.80
CA GLY A 41 5.60 5.74 12.15
C GLY A 41 5.12 6.55 10.93
N ILE A 42 4.86 5.87 9.80
CA ILE A 42 4.41 6.53 8.57
C ILE A 42 3.07 7.23 8.77
N GLY A 43 2.97 8.44 8.21
CA GLY A 43 1.78 9.30 8.30
C GLY A 43 0.76 9.00 7.19
N PRO A 44 0.25 10.02 6.49
CA PRO A 44 -0.58 9.81 5.31
C PRO A 44 0.20 9.04 4.25
N VAL A 45 -0.46 8.11 3.57
CA VAL A 45 0.13 7.30 2.51
C VAL A 45 -0.65 7.49 1.22
N CYS A 46 0.06 7.47 0.10
CA CYS A 46 -0.53 7.42 -1.23
C CYS A 46 -0.32 6.01 -1.79
N THR A 47 -1.41 5.31 -2.09
CA THR A 47 -1.34 4.00 -2.72
C THR A 47 -1.38 4.13 -4.24
N VAL A 48 -0.43 3.49 -4.91
CA VAL A 48 -0.39 3.39 -6.37
C VAL A 48 -0.45 1.92 -6.74
N GLY A 49 -1.36 1.55 -7.63
CA GLY A 49 -1.51 0.18 -8.12
C GLY A 49 -2.17 0.15 -9.49
N ASP A 50 -2.08 -1.01 -10.15
CA ASP A 50 -2.79 -1.24 -11.41
C ASP A 50 -4.30 -1.00 -11.25
N ARG A 51 -4.99 -0.68 -12.35
CA ARG A 51 -6.45 -0.48 -12.36
C ARG A 51 -7.25 -1.65 -11.76
N GLY A 52 -6.70 -2.87 -11.77
CA GLY A 52 -7.31 -4.04 -11.14
C GLY A 52 -7.01 -4.22 -9.64
N MET A 53 -6.07 -3.43 -9.07
CA MET A 53 -5.69 -3.43 -7.65
C MET A 53 -6.37 -2.30 -6.86
N VAL A 54 -6.77 -1.22 -7.52
CA VAL A 54 -7.50 -0.11 -6.90
C VAL A 54 -9.00 -0.39 -6.99
N LEU A 55 -9.61 -0.85 -5.89
CA LEU A 55 -11.08 -0.95 -5.73
C LEU A 55 -11.57 0.18 -4.81
N GLU A 56 -12.89 0.43 -4.81
CA GLU A 56 -13.55 1.55 -4.10
C GLU A 56 -13.20 1.67 -2.59
N ASP A 57 -12.83 0.57 -1.92
CA ASP A 57 -12.36 0.60 -0.52
C ASP A 57 -10.98 1.28 -0.33
N THR A 58 -10.08 1.18 -1.32
CA THR A 58 -8.77 1.85 -1.31
C THR A 58 -8.92 3.36 -1.47
N GLU A 59 -9.85 3.80 -2.32
CA GLU A 59 -10.20 5.23 -2.54
C GLU A 59 -10.58 5.92 -1.21
N GLY A 60 -11.28 5.18 -0.33
CA GLY A 60 -11.66 5.65 1.00
C GLY A 60 -10.48 5.84 1.96
N CYS A 61 -9.42 5.03 1.86
CA CYS A 61 -8.22 5.18 2.70
C CYS A 61 -7.42 6.44 2.33
N CYS A 62 -7.26 6.70 1.03
CA CYS A 62 -6.58 7.90 0.53
C CYS A 62 -7.32 9.19 0.93
N ARG A 63 -8.67 9.22 0.91
CA ARG A 63 -9.44 10.43 1.27
C ARG A 63 -9.63 10.68 2.76
N ARG A 64 -9.59 9.68 3.62
CA ARG A 64 -9.79 9.85 5.08
C ARG A 64 -8.54 10.32 5.82
N SER A 65 -7.41 10.43 5.14
CA SER A 65 -6.12 10.82 5.71
C SER A 65 -5.72 12.27 5.40
N ALA A 66 -6.65 13.08 4.88
CA ALA A 66 -6.49 14.51 4.58
C ALA A 66 -7.21 15.38 5.63
#